data_AF-A0A7S3CFS2-F1
#
_entry.id   AF-A0A7S3CFS2-F1
#
_cell.length_a   1.000
_cell.length_b   1.000
_cell.length_c   1.000
_cell.angle_alpha   90.00
_cell.angle_beta   90.00
_cell.angle_gamma   90.00
#
_symmetry.space_group_name_H-M   'P 1'
#
loop_
_entity.id
_entity.type
_entity.pdbx_description
1 polymer ?
#
loop_
_entity_poly.entity_id
_entity_poly.type
_entity_poly.pdbx_seq_one_letter_code
_entity_poly.pdbx_strand_id
1 'polypeptide(L)'
;REVRRLAPRGEGRRRIMAASVIINLWSAPRCCSTALMYSFAQRSDTTVMDEPLYASWLAKHPECARPYREELLRASELDGRKVVASLLSSGPEGGVLFL
;
A
#
# COMPACT_ATOMS: atom_id res chain seq x y z
N ARG A 1 -37.75 32.99 7.43
CA ARG A 1 -38.42 32.68 6.14
C ARG A 1 -37.44 33.19 5.08
N GLU A 2 -36.76 32.39 4.28
CA GLU A 2 -37.17 31.19 3.54
C GLU A 2 -35.93 30.30 3.32
N VAL A 3 -36.02 29.05 3.77
CA VAL A 3 -35.01 28.01 3.56
C VAL A 3 -35.16 27.56 2.11
N ARG A 4 -34.24 27.98 1.23
CA ARG A 4 -34.17 27.42 -0.12
C ARG A 4 -33.72 25.97 -0.04
N ARG A 5 -34.70 25.05 0.01
CA ARG A 5 -34.46 23.63 -0.25
C ARG A 5 -33.98 23.48 -1.68
N LEU A 6 -32.71 23.14 -1.86
CA LEU A 6 -32.20 22.66 -3.14
C LEU A 6 -32.92 21.33 -3.44
N ALA A 7 -33.61 21.29 -4.58
CA ALA A 7 -34.28 20.09 -5.07
C ALA A 7 -33.27 18.94 -5.26
N PRO A 8 -33.69 17.68 -5.03
CA PRO A 8 -32.82 16.54 -5.30
C PRO A 8 -32.64 16.42 -6.82
N ARG A 9 -31.41 16.64 -7.32
CA ARG A 9 -31.06 16.28 -8.70
C ARG A 9 -31.01 14.76 -8.79
N GLY A 10 -32.05 14.19 -9.41
CA GLY A 10 -32.04 12.86 -9.97
C GLY A 10 -31.12 12.76 -11.19
N GLU A 11 -30.89 11.51 -11.57
CA GLU A 11 -30.13 11.00 -12.72
C GLU A 11 -28.60 11.16 -12.73
N GLY A 12 -27.92 10.00 -12.69
CA GLY A 12 -26.71 9.82 -13.48
C GLY A 12 -25.38 9.96 -12.75
N ARG A 13 -25.24 9.49 -11.50
CA ARG A 13 -23.90 9.19 -10.98
C ARG A 13 -23.32 8.02 -11.78
N ARG A 14 -22.64 8.31 -12.89
CA ARG A 14 -21.55 7.45 -13.36
C ARG A 14 -20.72 7.18 -12.11
N ARG A 15 -20.69 5.92 -11.67
CA ARG A 15 -19.81 5.46 -10.60
C ARG A 15 -18.41 5.69 -11.13
N ILE A 16 -17.84 6.87 -10.87
CA ILE A 16 -16.41 7.09 -11.04
C ILE A 16 -15.82 6.07 -10.09
N MET A 17 -15.26 4.99 -10.64
CA MET A 17 -14.47 4.04 -9.87
C MET A 17 -13.47 4.89 -9.09
N ALA A 18 -13.62 4.97 -7.78
CA ALA A 18 -12.78 5.82 -6.98
C ALA A 18 -11.34 5.30 -7.16
N ALA A 19 -10.46 6.15 -7.67
CA ALA A 19 -9.08 5.76 -7.89
C ALA A 19 -8.43 5.42 -6.55
N SER A 20 -7.65 4.34 -6.51
CA SER A 20 -6.88 3.97 -5.33
C SER A 20 -5.89 5.08 -4.98
N VAL A 21 -5.70 5.34 -3.69
CA VAL A 21 -4.66 6.23 -3.18
C VAL A 21 -3.50 5.37 -2.70
N ILE A 22 -2.29 5.61 -3.20
CA ILE A 22 -1.08 4.89 -2.77
C ILE A 22 -0.23 5.83 -1.92
N ILE A 23 0.04 5.44 -0.68
CA ILE A 23 0.92 6.15 0.25
C ILE A 23 2.21 5.33 0.37
N ASN A 24 3.36 5.97 0.17
CA ASN A 24 4.68 5.34 0.34
C ASN A 24 5.38 5.98 1.54
N LEU A 25 5.65 5.19 2.58
CA LEU A 25 6.37 5.63 3.77
C LEU A 25 7.85 5.29 3.68
N TRP A 26 8.67 6.30 3.42
CA TRP A 26 10.12 6.15 3.40
C TRP A 26 10.69 6.60 4.74
N SER A 27 11.41 5.70 5.40
CA SER A 27 11.74 5.89 6.81
C SER A 27 13.03 5.16 7.19
N ALA A 28 13.72 5.67 8.21
CA ALA A 28 14.89 5.00 8.77
C ALA A 28 14.47 3.95 9.82
N PRO A 29 15.32 2.95 10.12
CA PRO A 29 15.04 2.03 11.22
C PRO A 29 14.80 2.78 12.54
N ARG A 30 13.83 2.30 13.34
CA ARG A 30 13.51 2.82 14.69
C ARG A 30 12.91 4.23 14.72
N CYS A 31 12.26 4.69 13.65
CA CYS A 31 11.59 6.00 13.60
C CYS A 31 10.05 5.93 13.78
N CYS A 32 9.52 4.89 14.41
CA CYS A 32 8.07 4.66 14.61
C CYS A 32 7.24 4.46 13.32
N SER A 33 7.88 4.24 12.17
CA SER A 33 7.19 3.97 10.89
C SER A 33 6.28 2.75 10.94
N THR A 34 6.72 1.68 11.59
CA THR A 34 5.91 0.48 11.84
C THR A 34 4.63 0.80 12.63
N ALA A 35 4.72 1.66 13.65
CA ALA A 35 3.54 2.06 14.43
C ALA A 35 2.57 2.90 13.58
N LEU A 36 3.09 3.79 12.75
CA LEU A 36 2.29 4.57 11.79
C LEU A 36 1.58 3.64 10.80
N MET A 37 2.30 2.68 10.21
CA MET A 37 1.76 1.66 9.32
C MET A 37 0.62 0.87 10.01
N TYR A 38 0.81 0.41 11.25
CA TYR A 38 -0.24 -0.30 11.99
C TYR A 38 -1.47 0.56 12.28
N SER A 39 -1.33 1.88 12.45
CA SER A 39 -2.48 2.77 12.62
C SER A 39 -3.35 2.86 11.36
N PHE A 40 -2.73 2.84 10.18
CA PHE A 40 -3.43 2.74 8.89
C PHE A 40 -4.08 1.37 8.69
N ALA A 41 -3.42 0.30 9.14
CA ALA A 41 -3.96 -1.07 9.09
C ALA A 41 -5.30 -1.24 9.84
N GLN A 42 -5.63 -0.35 10.79
CA GLN A 42 -6.90 -0.41 11.52
C GLN A 42 -8.10 0.14 10.74
N ARG A 43 -7.87 0.79 9.59
CA ARG A 43 -8.94 1.35 8.78
C ARG A 43 -9.51 0.29 7.83
N SER A 44 -10.84 0.26 7.70
CA SER A 44 -11.53 -0.69 6.80
C SER A 44 -11.30 -0.43 5.31
N ASP A 45 -10.81 0.77 4.96
CA ASP A 45 -10.54 1.18 3.58
C ASP A 45 -9.07 1.04 3.18
N THR A 46 -8.22 0.52 4.07
CA THR A 46 -6.77 0.53 3.89
C THR A 46 -6.19 -0.88 3.86
N THR A 47 -5.36 -1.16 2.86
CA THR A 47 -4.49 -2.34 2.80
C THR A 47 -3.05 -1.90 3.05
N VAL A 48 -2.32 -2.67 3.85
CA VAL A 48 -0.93 -2.40 4.21
C VAL A 48 -0.03 -3.48 3.60
N MET A 49 1.12 -3.06 3.08
CA MET A 49 2.20 -3.95 2.65
C MET A 49 3.50 -3.52 3.34
N ASP A 50 4.10 -4.42 4.12
CA ASP A 50 5.33 -4.13 4.85
C ASP A 50 6.58 -4.47 4.02
N GLU A 51 7.47 -3.49 3.85
CA GLU A 51 8.78 -3.60 3.20
C GLU A 51 8.82 -4.47 1.90
N PRO A 52 7.99 -4.21 0.88
CA PRO A 52 7.84 -5.10 -0.28
C PRO A 52 9.13 -5.32 -1.10
N LEU A 53 10.10 -4.40 -1.00
CA LEU A 53 11.36 -4.48 -1.72
C LEU A 53 12.49 -5.15 -0.94
N TYR A 54 12.24 -5.60 0.30
CA TYR A 54 13.27 -6.13 1.17
C TYR A 54 13.92 -7.41 0.62
N ALA A 55 13.14 -8.33 0.06
CA ALA A 55 13.69 -9.55 -0.54
C ALA A 55 14.59 -9.26 -1.76
N SER A 56 14.16 -8.34 -2.64
CA SER A 56 14.96 -7.86 -3.77
C SER A 56 16.26 -7.19 -3.32
N TRP A 57 16.21 -6.41 -2.22
CA TRP A 57 17.40 -5.82 -1.63
C TRP A 57 18.33 -6.89 -1.02
N LEU A 58 17.80 -7.83 -0.25
CA LEU A 58 18.57 -8.90 0.41
C LEU A 58 19.24 -9.85 -0.59
N ALA A 59 18.62 -10.08 -1.75
CA ALA A 59 19.21 -10.88 -2.82
C ALA A 59 20.52 -10.26 -3.35
N LYS A 60 20.64 -8.93 -3.31
CA LYS A 60 21.81 -8.16 -3.80
C LYS A 60 22.90 -7.96 -2.75
N HIS A 61 22.62 -8.25 -1.48
CA HIS A 61 23.53 -8.06 -0.34
C HIS A 61 23.76 -9.41 0.37
N PRO A 62 24.54 -10.33 -0.23
CA PRO A 62 24.81 -11.65 0.34
C PRO A 62 25.55 -11.61 1.69
N GLU A 63 26.25 -10.52 1.98
CA GLU A 63 26.93 -10.26 3.25
C GLU A 63 25.96 -9.99 4.41
N CYS A 64 24.72 -9.60 4.12
CA CYS A 64 23.70 -9.39 5.13
C CYS A 64 23.10 -10.75 5.55
N ALA A 65 23.57 -11.27 6.69
CA ALA A 65 23.02 -12.47 7.29
C ALA A 65 21.61 -12.22 7.84
N ARG A 66 20.67 -13.12 7.49
CA ARG A 66 19.30 -13.11 8.02
C ARG A 66 18.89 -14.53 8.40
N PRO A 67 18.26 -14.73 9.57
CA PRO A 67 17.51 -15.95 9.83
C PRO A 67 16.49 -16.18 8.69
N TYR A 68 16.39 -17.42 8.22
CA TYR A 68 15.46 -17.83 7.15
C TYR A 68 15.70 -17.12 5.80
N ARG A 69 16.92 -16.64 5.52
CA ARG A 69 17.27 -15.99 4.24
C ARG A 69 16.83 -16.81 3.03
N GLU A 70 17.19 -18.09 3.00
CA GLU A 70 16.89 -18.97 1.86
C GLU A 70 15.40 -19.21 1.67
N GLU A 71 14.63 -19.27 2.75
CA GLU A 71 13.18 -19.41 2.69
C GLU A 71 12.54 -18.14 2.14
N LEU A 72 12.92 -16.99 2.67
CA LEU A 72 12.45 -15.68 2.21
C LEU A 72 12.73 -15.47 0.72
N LEU A 73 13.97 -15.74 0.27
CA LEU A 73 14.36 -15.56 -1.12
C LEU A 73 13.64 -16.53 -2.06
N ARG A 74 13.32 -17.75 -1.61
CA ARG A 74 12.53 -18.71 -2.40
C ARG A 74 11.05 -18.34 -2.49
N ALA A 75 10.50 -17.74 -1.43
CA ALA A 75 9.09 -17.39 -1.36
C ALA A 75 8.75 -16.02 -1.98
N SER A 76 9.75 -15.20 -2.33
CA SER A 76 9.56 -13.82 -2.76
C SER A 76 9.91 -13.61 -4.24
N GLU A 77 9.29 -12.61 -4.87
CA GLU A 77 9.78 -12.06 -6.14
C GLU A 77 11.04 -11.22 -5.87
N LEU A 78 12.12 -11.50 -6.61
CA LEU A 78 13.44 -10.88 -6.40
C LEU A 78 13.71 -9.74 -7.39
N ASP A 79 12.95 -9.64 -8.47
CA ASP A 79 12.98 -8.49 -9.36
C ASP A 79 12.12 -7.35 -8.79
N GLY A 80 12.78 -6.39 -8.16
CA GLY A 80 12.12 -5.21 -7.60
C GLY A 80 11.26 -4.43 -8.60
N ARG A 81 11.53 -4.48 -9.92
CA ARG A 81 10.67 -3.83 -10.92
C ARG A 81 9.31 -4.53 -11.04
N LYS A 82 9.30 -5.86 -11.00
CA LYS A 82 8.06 -6.64 -11.01
C LYS A 82 7.26 -6.43 -9.73
N VAL A 83 7.93 -6.34 -8.59
CA VAL A 83 7.28 -6.01 -7.31
C VAL A 83 6.57 -4.66 -7.40
N VAL A 84 7.27 -3.61 -7.85
CA VAL A 84 6.65 -2.26 -8.00
C VAL A 84 5.49 -2.28 -8.99
N ALA A 85 5.66 -2.93 -10.15
CA ALA A 85 4.59 -3.03 -11.15
C ALA A 85 3.34 -3.74 -10.59
N SER A 86 3.55 -4.80 -9.81
CA SER A 86 2.48 -5.52 -9.11
C SER A 86 1.76 -4.59 -8.11
N LEU A 87 2.49 -3.90 -7.24
CA LEU A 87 1.90 -3.01 -6.23
C LEU A 87 1.06 -1.89 -6.85
N LEU A 88 1.56 -1.25 -7.92
CA LEU A 88 0.84 -0.19 -8.63
C LEU A 88 -0.44 -0.70 -9.32
N SER A 89 -0.48 -2.00 -9.66
CA SER A 89 -1.64 -2.64 -10.28
C SER A 89 -2.62 -3.23 -9.26
N SER A 90 -2.22 -3.33 -7.99
CA SER A 90 -2.95 -4.06 -6.93
C SER A 90 -3.64 -3.14 -5.91
N GLY A 91 -3.75 -1.84 -6.19
CA GLY A 91 -4.40 -0.89 -5.29
C GLY A 91 -5.88 -1.26 -5.05
N PRO A 92 -6.40 -1.15 -3.80
CA PRO A 92 -7.80 -1.42 -3.53
C PRO A 92 -8.69 -0.39 -4.22
N GLU A 93 -9.72 -0.82 -4.94
CA GLU A 93 -10.67 0.10 -5.59
C GLU A 93 -11.29 1.04 -4.56
N GLY A 94 -11.08 2.35 -4.74
CA GLY A 94 -11.60 3.38 -3.84
C GLY A 94 -11.00 3.38 -2.43
N GLY A 95 -9.93 2.62 -2.19
CA GLY A 95 -9.25 2.52 -0.90
C GLY A 95 -7.83 3.08 -0.92
N VAL A 96 -7.13 2.83 0.18
CA VAL A 96 -5.72 3.20 0.38
C VAL A 96 -4.84 1.96 0.34
N LEU A 97 -3.77 1.99 -0.45
CA LEU A 97 -2.64 1.09 -0.31
C LEU A 97 -1.52 1.83 0.41
N PHE A 98 -1.14 1.37 1.59
CA PHE A 98 -0.05 1.92 2.39
C PHE A 98 1.17 1.00 2.28
N LEU A 99 2.27 1.56 1.81
CA LEU A 99 3.57 0.91 1.58
C LEU A 99 4.63 1.47 2.53
#